data_AF-A0A9E3MDW1-F1
#
_entry.id   AF-A0A9E3MDW1-F1
#
_cell.length_a   1.000
_cell.length_b   1.000
_cell.length_c   1.000
_cell.angle_alpha   90.00
_cell.angle_beta   90.00
_cell.angle_gamma   90.00
#
_symmetry.space_group_name_H-M   'P 1'
#
loop_
_entity.id
_entity.type
_entity.pdbx_description
1 polymer ?
#
loop_
_entity_poly.entity_id
_entity_poly.type
_entity_poly.pdbx_seq_one_letter_code
_entity_poly.pdbx_strand_id
1 'polypeptide(L)'
;METVHRKVSAAEATIVKAIGAGDSRQLSKTGAELGRIIEAALKRREDGGSVTSCDMAAHSLAFVAVSAADGLANKGEPRQLLIEDARTAASDFQKDMAACEKQAGKKTGSHTSVEKALRAL
;
A
#
# COMPACT_ATOMS: atom_id res chain seq x y z
N MET A 1 16.30 4.20 4.18
CA MET A 1 15.20 4.64 3.29
C MET A 1 15.16 3.90 1.96
N GLU A 2 16.26 3.83 1.20
CA GLU A 2 16.28 3.19 -0.13
C GLU A 2 15.80 1.72 -0.13
N THR A 3 16.06 0.97 0.94
CA THR A 3 15.55 -0.40 1.10
C THR A 3 14.03 -0.44 1.31
N VAL A 4 13.45 0.52 2.03
CA VAL A 4 12.00 0.61 2.25
C VAL A 4 11.31 1.01 0.96
N HIS A 5 11.79 2.06 0.29
CA HIS A 5 11.33 2.47 -1.03
C HIS A 5 11.25 1.28 -2.01
N ARG A 6 12.35 0.52 -2.17
CA ARG A 6 12.37 -0.64 -3.08
C ARG A 6 11.35 -1.72 -2.71
N LYS A 7 11.16 -1.98 -1.41
CA LYS A 7 10.16 -2.93 -0.93
C LYS A 7 8.74 -2.46 -1.24
N VAL A 8 8.45 -1.18 -1.00
CA VAL A 8 7.14 -0.57 -1.29
C VAL A 8 6.85 -0.60 -2.79
N SER A 9 7.81 -0.23 -3.65
CA SER A 9 7.63 -0.32 -5.12
C SER A 9 7.39 -1.75 -5.60
N ALA A 10 8.10 -2.73 -5.03
CA ALA A 10 7.90 -4.15 -5.38
C ALA A 10 6.52 -4.66 -4.91
N ALA A 11 6.08 -4.22 -3.73
CA ALA A 11 4.76 -4.51 -3.20
C ALA A 11 3.66 -3.89 -4.07
N GLU A 12 3.83 -2.66 -4.56
CA GLU A 12 2.89 -2.00 -5.48
C GLU A 12 2.63 -2.88 -6.71
N ALA A 13 3.69 -3.29 -7.39
CA ALA A 13 3.58 -4.15 -8.57
C ALA A 13 2.93 -5.51 -8.26
N THR A 14 3.15 -6.05 -7.06
CA THR A 14 2.56 -7.32 -6.61
C THR A 14 1.07 -7.16 -6.34
N ILE A 15 0.67 -6.08 -5.65
CA ILE A 15 -0.73 -5.76 -5.34
C ILE A 15 -1.53 -5.54 -6.63
N VAL A 16 -0.99 -4.80 -7.60
CA VAL A 16 -1.65 -4.60 -8.91
C VAL A 16 -1.96 -5.94 -9.59
N LYS A 17 -0.99 -6.86 -9.62
CA LYS A 17 -1.19 -8.20 -10.19
C LYS A 17 -2.23 -9.00 -9.43
N ALA A 18 -2.19 -8.96 -8.09
CA ALA A 18 -3.11 -9.70 -7.25
C ALA A 18 -4.56 -9.17 -7.35
N ILE A 19 -4.75 -7.84 -7.44
CA ILE A 19 -6.06 -7.23 -7.72
C ILE A 19 -6.61 -7.74 -9.05
N GLY A 20 -5.80 -7.67 -10.12
CA GLY A 20 -6.21 -8.12 -11.46
C GLY A 20 -6.55 -9.61 -11.53
N ALA A 21 -5.93 -10.43 -10.67
CA ALA A 21 -6.20 -11.86 -10.56
C ALA A 21 -7.32 -12.21 -9.55
N GLY A 22 -7.84 -11.24 -8.78
CA GLY A 22 -8.74 -11.51 -7.66
C GLY A 22 -8.11 -12.33 -6.53
N ASP A 23 -6.78 -12.28 -6.39
CA ASP A 23 -6.02 -13.10 -5.43
C ASP A 23 -5.97 -12.43 -4.05
N SER A 24 -7.04 -12.60 -3.28
CA SER A 24 -7.13 -12.06 -1.90
C SER A 24 -6.04 -12.58 -0.98
N ARG A 25 -5.56 -13.82 -1.17
CA ARG A 25 -4.50 -14.40 -0.33
C ARG A 25 -3.16 -13.70 -0.56
N GLN A 26 -2.81 -13.45 -1.82
CA GLN A 26 -1.59 -12.72 -2.15
C GLN A 26 -1.66 -11.27 -1.67
N LEU A 27 -2.84 -10.64 -1.71
CA LEU A 27 -3.06 -9.31 -1.14
C LEU A 27 -2.83 -9.30 0.37
N SER A 28 -3.47 -10.19 1.14
CA SER A 28 -3.27 -10.28 2.60
C SER A 28 -1.82 -10.55 2.96
N LYS A 29 -1.14 -11.45 2.23
CA LYS A 29 0.29 -11.74 2.45
C LYS A 29 1.16 -10.50 2.24
N THR A 30 0.93 -9.78 1.14
CA THR A 30 1.68 -8.55 0.82
C THR A 30 1.41 -7.46 1.86
N GLY A 31 0.15 -7.32 2.29
CA GLY A 31 -0.23 -6.41 3.39
C GLY A 31 0.49 -6.74 4.71
N ALA A 32 0.59 -8.01 5.07
CA ALA A 32 1.32 -8.44 6.28
C ALA A 32 2.84 -8.16 6.19
N GLU A 33 3.44 -8.33 5.01
CA GLU A 33 4.85 -7.98 4.79
C GLU A 33 5.11 -6.48 4.95
N LEU A 34 4.20 -5.64 4.42
CA LEU A 34 4.23 -4.19 4.63
C LEU A 34 3.98 -3.82 6.11
N GLY A 35 3.12 -4.57 6.81
CA GLY A 35 2.89 -4.44 8.26
C GLY A 35 4.17 -4.46 9.08
N ARG A 36 5.11 -5.36 8.76
CA ARG A 36 6.42 -5.42 9.45
C ARG A 36 7.28 -4.17 9.23
N ILE A 37 7.13 -3.50 8.09
CA ILE A 37 7.82 -2.22 7.84
C ILE A 37 7.25 -1.13 8.76
N ILE A 38 5.93 -1.11 8.92
CA ILE A 38 5.20 -0.16 9.77
C ILE A 38 5.57 -0.41 11.24
N GLU A 39 5.56 -1.65 11.70
CA GLU A 39 6.00 -2.01 13.07
C GLU A 39 7.43 -1.54 13.34
N ALA A 40 8.35 -1.75 12.40
CA ALA A 40 9.71 -1.26 12.52
C ALA A 40 9.79 0.28 12.54
N ALA A 41 8.89 0.98 11.85
CA ALA A 41 8.80 2.43 11.87
C ALA A 41 8.24 2.96 13.20
N LEU A 42 7.22 2.30 13.75
CA LEU A 42 6.65 2.62 15.06
C LEU A 42 7.69 2.43 16.17
N LYS A 43 8.42 1.30 16.15
CA LYS A 43 9.50 1.06 17.11
C LYS A 43 10.59 2.14 17.04
N ARG A 44 11.01 2.55 15.83
CA ARG A 44 11.95 3.67 15.68
C ARG A 44 11.43 4.96 16.29
N ARG A 45 10.12 5.24 16.17
CA ARG A 45 9.49 6.42 16.75
C ARG A 45 9.46 6.35 18.28
N GLU A 46 9.18 5.18 18.84
CA GLU A 46 9.22 4.93 20.28
C GLU A 46 10.64 5.13 20.86
N ASP A 47 11.67 4.73 20.10
CA ASP A 47 13.08 4.94 20.45
C ASP A 47 13.57 6.39 20.21
N GLY A 48 12.65 7.34 19.97
CA GLY A 48 12.96 8.76 19.76
C GLY A 48 13.36 9.16 18.33
N GLY A 49 13.27 8.23 17.38
CA GLY A 49 13.44 8.47 15.95
C GLY A 49 12.18 9.02 15.27
N SER A 50 12.21 9.08 13.93
CA SER A 50 11.11 9.60 13.12
C SER A 50 10.56 8.56 12.14
N VAL A 51 9.27 8.72 11.82
CA VAL A 51 8.59 8.02 10.72
C VAL A 51 8.90 8.77 9.42
N THR A 52 9.27 8.02 8.37
CA THR A 52 9.61 8.61 7.07
C THR A 52 8.43 8.58 6.11
N SER A 53 8.48 9.37 5.03
CA SER A 53 7.45 9.31 3.99
C SER A 53 7.36 7.93 3.34
N CYS A 54 8.45 7.17 3.30
CA CYS A 54 8.44 5.78 2.81
C CYS A 54 7.73 4.81 3.77
N ASP A 55 7.75 5.10 5.06
CA ASP A 55 6.99 4.32 6.05
C ASP A 55 5.49 4.62 5.91
N MET A 56 5.12 5.89 5.64
CA MET A 56 3.74 6.27 5.32
C MET A 56 3.26 5.64 4.02
N ALA A 57 4.09 5.62 2.97
CA ALA A 57 3.76 4.94 1.73
C ALA A 57 3.54 3.43 1.94
N ALA A 58 4.35 2.79 2.78
CA ALA A 58 4.13 1.39 3.16
C ALA A 58 2.80 1.20 3.91
N HIS A 59 2.43 2.14 4.79
CA HIS A 59 1.17 2.11 5.52
C HIS A 59 -0.04 2.21 4.59
N SER A 60 -0.09 3.24 3.76
CA SER A 60 -1.19 3.45 2.81
C SER A 60 -1.33 2.26 1.86
N LEU A 61 -0.21 1.71 1.36
CA LEU A 61 -0.23 0.53 0.50
C LEU A 61 -0.67 -0.75 1.23
N ALA A 62 -0.31 -0.91 2.51
CA ALA A 62 -0.76 -2.04 3.32
C ALA A 62 -2.28 -1.98 3.54
N PHE A 63 -2.81 -0.79 3.81
CA PHE A 63 -4.25 -0.60 3.97
C PHE A 63 -4.99 -0.91 2.67
N VAL A 64 -4.48 -0.48 1.50
CA VAL A 64 -5.03 -0.91 0.20
C VAL A 64 -5.08 -2.43 0.09
N ALA A 65 -3.98 -3.11 0.40
CA ALA A 65 -3.88 -4.56 0.26
C ALA A 65 -4.90 -5.30 1.14
N VAL A 66 -5.04 -4.88 2.41
CA VAL A 66 -5.99 -5.49 3.35
C VAL A 66 -7.43 -5.21 2.95
N SER A 67 -7.78 -3.94 2.69
CA SER A 67 -9.15 -3.58 2.30
C SER A 67 -9.56 -4.22 0.97
N ALA A 68 -8.65 -4.32 0.00
CA ALA A 68 -8.92 -5.02 -1.25
C ALA A 68 -9.06 -6.55 -1.04
N ALA A 69 -8.23 -7.17 -0.20
CA ALA A 69 -8.35 -8.59 0.13
C ALA A 69 -9.70 -8.90 0.79
N ASP A 70 -10.09 -8.10 1.78
CA ASP A 70 -11.34 -8.25 2.50
C ASP A 70 -12.54 -7.95 1.59
N GLY A 71 -12.43 -6.93 0.73
CA GLY A 71 -13.46 -6.62 -0.27
C GLY A 71 -13.69 -7.77 -1.25
N LEU A 72 -12.62 -8.43 -1.70
CA LEU A 72 -12.71 -9.61 -2.58
C LEU A 72 -13.25 -10.86 -1.85
N ALA A 73 -13.06 -10.96 -0.54
CA ALA A 73 -13.60 -12.04 0.28
C ALA A 73 -15.10 -11.87 0.62
N ASN A 74 -15.63 -10.64 0.50
CA ASN A 74 -17.01 -10.30 0.83
C ASN A 74 -17.91 -10.15 -0.42
N LYS A 75 -19.22 -10.02 -0.20
CA LYS A 75 -20.24 -9.80 -1.24
C LYS A 75 -21.20 -8.68 -0.82
N GLY A 76 -21.87 -8.07 -1.79
CA GLY A 76 -22.87 -7.03 -1.53
C GLY A 76 -22.25 -5.72 -1.05
N GLU A 77 -22.98 -5.01 -0.19
CA GLU A 77 -22.60 -3.69 0.34
C GLU A 77 -21.23 -3.68 1.07
N PRO A 78 -20.86 -4.67 1.92
CA PRO A 78 -19.53 -4.70 2.54
C PRO A 78 -18.38 -4.73 1.52
N ARG A 79 -18.55 -5.43 0.40
CA ARG A 79 -17.54 -5.42 -0.68
C ARG A 79 -17.39 -4.02 -1.26
N GLN A 80 -18.49 -3.31 -1.52
CA GLN A 80 -18.43 -1.98 -2.12
C GLN A 80 -17.69 -1.00 -1.21
N LEU A 81 -18.02 -0.99 0.09
CA LEU A 81 -17.38 -0.13 1.09
C LEU A 81 -15.86 -0.41 1.18
N LEU A 82 -15.47 -1.69 1.29
CA LEU A 82 -14.07 -2.07 1.41
C LEU A 82 -13.25 -1.75 0.14
N ILE A 83 -13.84 -1.88 -1.05
CA ILE A 83 -13.18 -1.48 -2.30
C ILE A 83 -13.09 0.05 -2.41
N GLU A 84 -14.06 0.81 -1.89
CA GLU A 84 -14.00 2.26 -1.82
C GLU A 84 -12.91 2.75 -0.84
N ASP A 85 -12.81 2.13 0.33
CA ASP A 85 -11.72 2.37 1.30
C ASP A 85 -10.36 2.10 0.65
N ALA A 86 -10.23 1.00 -0.10
CA ALA A 86 -9.03 0.68 -0.85
C ALA A 86 -8.71 1.76 -1.91
N ARG A 87 -9.72 2.34 -2.59
CA ARG A 87 -9.52 3.40 -3.59
C ARG A 87 -9.06 4.71 -2.94
N THR A 88 -9.64 5.06 -1.80
CA THR A 88 -9.23 6.24 -1.02
C THR A 88 -7.77 6.10 -0.58
N ALA A 89 -7.39 4.96 -0.01
CA ALA A 89 -6.02 4.69 0.38
C ALA A 89 -5.04 4.58 -0.80
N ALA A 90 -5.49 4.16 -1.98
CA ALA A 90 -4.64 4.19 -3.18
C ALA A 90 -4.28 5.63 -3.58
N SER A 91 -5.17 6.59 -3.36
CA SER A 91 -4.91 8.01 -3.59
C SER A 91 -3.91 8.58 -2.58
N ASP A 92 -3.97 8.12 -1.33
CA ASP A 92 -3.00 8.53 -0.30
C ASP A 92 -1.64 7.88 -0.53
N PHE A 93 -1.60 6.60 -0.92
CA PHE A 93 -0.39 5.92 -1.34
C PHE A 93 0.33 6.68 -2.46
N GLN A 94 -0.40 7.18 -3.47
CA GLN A 94 0.19 7.97 -4.54
C GLN A 94 0.95 9.21 -4.00
N LYS A 95 0.34 9.95 -3.06
CA LYS A 95 0.94 11.14 -2.46
C LYS A 95 2.15 10.77 -1.60
N ASP A 96 2.00 9.74 -0.77
CA ASP A 96 3.04 9.28 0.15
C ASP A 96 4.25 8.71 -0.60
N MET A 97 4.01 7.98 -1.68
CA MET A 97 5.08 7.40 -2.49
C MET A 97 5.85 8.49 -3.25
N ALA A 98 5.15 9.49 -3.78
CA ALA A 98 5.82 10.65 -4.38
C ALA A 98 6.69 11.41 -3.35
N ALA A 99 6.21 11.55 -2.11
CA ALA A 99 6.99 12.14 -1.02
C ALA A 99 8.18 11.25 -0.62
N CYS A 100 7.99 9.93 -0.56
CA CYS A 100 9.06 8.94 -0.32
C CYS A 100 10.16 9.04 -1.38
N GLU A 101 9.80 9.08 -2.66
CA GLU A 101 10.75 9.20 -3.76
C GLU A 101 11.53 10.50 -3.68
N LYS A 102 10.85 11.63 -3.41
CA LYS A 102 11.51 12.92 -3.20
C LYS A 102 12.48 12.86 -2.01
N GLN A 103 12.07 12.28 -0.89
CA GLN A 103 12.91 12.13 0.30
C GLN A 103 14.10 11.17 0.06
N ALA A 104 13.92 10.16 -0.79
CA ALA A 104 14.94 9.19 -1.15
C ALA A 104 15.83 9.60 -2.34
N GLY A 105 15.63 10.80 -2.91
CA GLY A 105 16.36 11.27 -4.09
C GLY A 105 16.10 10.45 -5.36
N LYS A 106 14.93 9.80 -5.45
CA LYS A 106 14.48 9.04 -6.62
C LYS A 106 13.62 9.91 -7.54
N LYS A 107 13.55 9.54 -8.82
CA LYS A 107 12.67 10.21 -9.78
C LYS A 107 11.22 9.90 -9.43
N THR A 108 10.40 10.94 -9.32
CA THR A 108 8.99 10.77 -8.96
C THR A 108 8.20 10.02 -10.05
N GLY A 109 7.55 8.93 -9.66
CA GLY A 109 6.59 8.16 -10.47
C GLY A 109 5.16 8.68 -10.31
N SER A 110 4.24 8.18 -11.15
CA SER A 110 2.82 8.58 -11.05
C SER A 110 2.03 7.77 -10.03
N HIS A 111 2.47 6.55 -9.69
CA HIS A 111 1.84 5.63 -8.72
C HIS A 111 0.31 5.46 -8.83
N THR A 112 -0.25 5.66 -10.03
CA THR A 112 -1.70 5.50 -10.31
C THR A 112 -2.11 4.05 -10.60
N SER A 113 -1.16 3.11 -10.56
CA SER A 113 -1.34 1.74 -11.04
C SER A 113 -2.35 0.96 -10.20
N VAL A 114 -2.27 1.12 -8.87
CA VAL A 114 -3.14 0.48 -7.89
C VAL A 114 -4.57 1.00 -7.99
N GLU A 115 -4.74 2.32 -8.07
CA GLU A 115 -6.06 2.94 -8.24
C GLU A 115 -6.74 2.45 -9.53
N LYS A 116 -6.00 2.38 -10.64
CA LYS A 116 -6.50 1.84 -11.91
C LYS A 116 -6.94 0.39 -11.79
N ALA A 117 -6.17 -0.44 -11.08
CA ALA A 117 -6.53 -1.83 -10.85
C ALA A 117 -7.84 -1.96 -10.04
N LEU A 118 -8.00 -1.14 -8.99
CA LEU A 118 -9.21 -1.15 -8.15
C LEU A 118 -10.47 -0.64 -8.87
N ARG A 119 -10.32 0.22 -9.89
CA ARG A 119 -11.44 0.68 -10.72
C ARG A 119 -12.01 -0.41 -11.64
N ALA A 120 -11.26 -1.50 -11.86
CA ALA A 120 -11.70 -2.64 -12.64
C ALA A 120 -12.50 -3.68 -11.83
N LEU A 121 -12.61 -3.51 -10.51
CA LEU A 121 -13.36 -4.37 -9.58
C LEU A 121 -14.81 -3.92 -9.35
#